data_AF-A0AA51PF61-F1
#
_entry.id   AF-A0AA51PF61-F1
#
_cell.length_a   1.000
_cell.length_b   1.000
_cell.length_c   1.000
_cell.angle_alpha   90.00
_cell.angle_beta   90.00
_cell.angle_gamma   90.00
#
_symmetry.space_group_name_H-M   'P 1'
#
loop_
_entity.id
_entity.type
_entity.pdbx_description
1 polymer ?
#
loop_
_entity_poly.entity_id
_entity_poly.type
_entity_poly.pdbx_seq_one_letter_code
_entity_poly.pdbx_strand_id
1 'polypeptide(L)'
;YYDLNVFKVISLNTQYLKLFKEVEDRVIIVNITSLCAIKPMGGMAYYCSGKAAREMYFKVLAEEKKNIRVLNYSPGPVETSMIDYIIAEAVNENLKDVFVSFKNEGSLLKPEITAKKCIKVLLSGKFGPGAHVDFFD
;
A
#
# COMPACT_ATOMS: atom_id res chain seq x y z
N TYR A 1 10.76 11.23 6.95
CA TYR A 1 9.62 10.44 6.42
C TYR A 1 9.91 9.83 5.04
N TYR A 2 10.16 10.63 3.99
CA TYR A 2 10.33 10.13 2.60
C TYR A 2 11.52 9.19 2.39
N ASP A 3 12.63 9.42 3.11
CA ASP A 3 13.77 8.50 3.09
C ASP A 3 13.35 7.05 3.34
N LEU A 4 12.62 6.81 4.44
CA LEU A 4 12.12 5.48 4.79
C LEU A 4 11.02 4.98 3.84
N ASN A 5 10.00 5.81 3.60
CA ASN A 5 8.76 5.35 2.98
C ASN A 5 8.81 5.34 1.44
N VAL A 6 9.75 6.08 0.83
CA VAL A 6 9.86 6.23 -0.63
C VAL A 6 11.26 5.81 -1.08
N PHE A 7 12.32 6.53 -0.68
CA PHE A 7 13.64 6.31 -1.26
C PHE A 7 14.22 4.92 -0.95
N LYS A 8 14.15 4.47 0.31
CA LYS A 8 14.62 3.12 0.68
C LYS A 8 13.82 2.01 0.00
N VAL A 9 12.54 2.23 -0.28
CA VAL A 9 11.68 1.27 -1.00
C VAL A 9 12.11 1.17 -2.46
N ILE A 10 12.38 2.30 -3.10
CA ILE A 10 12.93 2.36 -4.46
C ILE A 10 14.29 1.67 -4.52
N SER A 11 15.19 2.01 -3.59
CA SER A 11 16.54 1.42 -3.53
C SER A 11 16.49 -0.09 -3.33
N LEU A 12 15.65 -0.58 -2.40
CA LEU A 12 15.48 -2.01 -2.16
C LEU A 12 15.05 -2.74 -3.43
N ASN A 13 14.00 -2.26 -4.11
CA ASN A 13 13.48 -2.89 -5.32
C ASN A 13 14.48 -2.82 -6.48
N THR A 14 15.22 -1.71 -6.60
CA THR A 14 16.29 -1.56 -7.60
C THR A 14 17.39 -2.61 -7.41
N GLN A 15 17.85 -2.83 -6.17
CA GLN A 15 18.89 -3.82 -5.90
C GLN A 15 18.36 -5.26 -6.01
N TYR A 16 17.14 -5.51 -5.52
CA TYR A 16 16.48 -6.81 -5.66
C TYR A 16 16.39 -7.23 -7.14
N LEU A 17 15.90 -6.36 -8.01
CA LEU A 17 15.78 -6.68 -9.45
C LEU A 17 17.12 -6.87 -10.16
N LYS A 18 18.22 -6.31 -9.64
CA LYS A 18 19.56 -6.59 -10.18
C LYS A 18 20.03 -8.01 -9.84
N LEU A 19 19.64 -8.54 -8.69
CA LEU A 19 20.05 -9.86 -8.21
C LEU A 19 19.24 -10.99 -8.85
N PHE A 20 17.96 -10.76 -9.16
CA PHE A 20 17.04 -11.78 -9.65
C PHE A 20 16.75 -11.68 -11.16
N LYS A 21 17.69 -11.16 -11.95
CA LYS A 21 17.52 -10.98 -13.42
C LYS A 21 17.22 -12.29 -14.15
N GLU A 22 17.87 -13.39 -13.77
CA GLU A 22 17.74 -14.69 -14.42
C GLU A 22 16.39 -15.39 -14.16
N VAL A 23 15.61 -14.89 -13.20
CA VAL A 23 14.30 -15.42 -12.81
C VAL A 23 13.24 -14.33 -12.78
N GLU A 24 13.42 -13.30 -13.62
CA GLU A 24 12.55 -12.11 -13.66
C GLU A 24 11.07 -12.48 -13.88
N ASP A 25 10.80 -13.53 -14.67
CA ASP A 25 9.47 -14.10 -14.93
C ASP A 25 8.75 -14.64 -13.67
N ARG A 26 9.51 -14.92 -12.60
CA ARG A 26 8.99 -15.40 -11.31
C ARG A 26 8.87 -14.31 -10.26
N VAL A 27 9.35 -13.11 -10.57
CA VAL A 27 9.35 -11.99 -9.62
C VAL A 27 7.96 -11.38 -9.51
N ILE A 28 7.46 -11.33 -8.27
CA ILE A 28 6.24 -10.62 -7.91
C ILE A 28 6.59 -9.56 -6.88
N ILE A 29 6.30 -8.31 -7.20
CA ILE A 29 6.45 -7.17 -6.29
C ILE A 29 5.08 -6.71 -5.82
N VAL A 30 4.92 -6.62 -4.51
CA VAL A 30 3.70 -6.12 -3.88
C VAL A 30 4.02 -4.86 -3.08
N ASN A 31 3.42 -3.75 -3.48
CA ASN A 31 3.40 -2.52 -2.71
C ASN A 31 2.13 -2.47 -1.87
N ILE A 32 2.28 -2.54 -0.55
CA ILE A 32 1.17 -2.27 0.37
C ILE A 32 0.89 -0.75 0.34
N THR A 33 -0.11 -0.36 -0.46
CA THR A 33 -0.54 1.02 -0.66
C THR A 33 -1.66 1.37 0.33
N SER A 34 -2.50 2.36 0.01
CA SER A 34 -3.67 2.78 0.78
C SER A 34 -4.61 3.55 -0.14
N LEU A 35 -5.89 3.67 0.22
CA LEU A 35 -6.79 4.66 -0.34
C LEU A 35 -6.19 6.08 -0.29
N CYS A 36 -5.37 6.39 0.72
CA CYS A 36 -4.64 7.65 0.84
C CYS A 36 -3.63 7.93 -0.28
N ALA A 37 -3.31 6.94 -1.13
CA ALA A 37 -2.48 7.15 -2.31
C ALA A 37 -3.23 7.89 -3.43
N ILE A 38 -4.57 7.80 -3.45
CA ILE A 38 -5.42 8.30 -4.54
C ILE A 38 -6.53 9.24 -4.06
N LYS A 39 -6.81 9.28 -2.75
CA LYS A 39 -7.73 10.24 -2.13
C LYS A 39 -7.02 11.00 -1.01
N PRO A 40 -7.16 12.33 -0.93
CA PRO A 40 -6.55 13.12 0.13
C PRO A 40 -7.25 12.85 1.47
N MET A 41 -6.47 12.88 2.55
CA MET A 41 -6.97 12.87 3.92
C MET A 41 -6.30 14.00 4.72
N GLY A 42 -7.12 14.92 5.20
CA GLY A 42 -6.65 16.09 5.96
C GLY A 42 -5.84 15.68 7.19
N GLY A 43 -4.67 16.30 7.39
CA GLY A 43 -3.75 15.96 8.48
C GLY A 43 -2.80 14.78 8.20
N MET A 44 -2.93 14.11 7.04
CA MET A 44 -2.07 12.98 6.66
C MET A 44 -1.15 13.29 5.47
N ALA A 45 -0.72 14.55 5.30
CA ALA A 45 -0.02 15.03 4.11
C ALA A 45 1.18 14.15 3.69
N TYR A 46 2.09 13.86 4.63
CA TYR A 46 3.25 13.00 4.36
C TYR A 46 2.87 11.56 4.03
N TYR A 47 1.83 11.03 4.68
CA TYR A 47 1.35 9.68 4.41
C TYR A 47 0.71 9.57 3.03
N CYS A 48 -0.19 10.48 2.69
CA CYS A 48 -0.83 10.55 1.38
C CYS A 48 0.21 10.71 0.26
N SER A 49 1.10 11.71 0.36
CA SER A 49 2.11 11.95 -0.66
C SER A 49 3.10 10.79 -0.79
N GLY A 50 3.50 10.17 0.32
CA GLY A 50 4.38 9.00 0.32
C GLY A 50 3.75 7.78 -0.35
N LYS A 51 2.48 7.50 -0.06
CA LYS A 51 1.74 6.40 -0.70
C LYS A 51 1.50 6.66 -2.19
N ALA A 52 1.14 7.88 -2.57
CA ALA A 52 0.99 8.29 -3.97
C ALA A 52 2.32 8.14 -4.74
N ALA A 53 3.43 8.61 -4.17
CA ALA A 53 4.75 8.50 -4.78
C ALA A 53 5.17 7.04 -4.99
N ARG A 54 4.98 6.17 -3.99
CA ARG A 54 5.24 4.73 -4.12
C ARG A 54 4.39 4.11 -5.22
N GLU A 55 3.10 4.41 -5.25
CA GLU A 55 2.19 3.83 -6.22
C GLU A 55 2.58 4.24 -7.65
N MET A 56 2.93 5.51 -7.87
CA MET A 56 3.43 5.97 -9.17
C MET A 56 4.75 5.27 -9.55
N TYR A 57 5.70 5.16 -8.62
CA TYR A 57 6.94 4.42 -8.86
C TYR A 57 6.67 2.98 -9.31
N PHE A 58 5.79 2.25 -8.63
CA PHE A 58 5.48 0.87 -8.99
C PHE A 58 4.66 0.75 -10.29
N LYS A 59 3.85 1.75 -10.65
CA LYS A 59 3.20 1.82 -11.96
C LYS A 59 4.24 1.98 -13.08
N VAL A 60 5.19 2.92 -12.92
CA VAL A 60 6.29 3.09 -13.88
C VAL A 60 7.14 1.82 -13.99
N LEU A 61 7.48 1.19 -12.86
CA LEU A 61 8.23 -0.06 -12.87
C LEU A 61 7.50 -1.18 -13.64
N ALA A 62 6.19 -1.29 -13.49
CA ALA A 62 5.38 -2.26 -14.23
C ALA A 62 5.28 -1.95 -15.73
N GLU A 63 5.40 -0.67 -16.11
CA GLU A 63 5.50 -0.26 -17.49
C GLU A 63 6.86 -0.61 -18.11
N GLU A 64 7.94 -0.42 -17.38
CA GLU A 64 9.31 -0.68 -17.85
C GLU A 64 9.67 -2.18 -17.86
N LYS A 65 9.15 -2.96 -16.91
CA LYS A 65 9.50 -4.37 -16.70
C LYS A 65 8.31 -5.28 -16.93
N LYS A 66 8.05 -5.65 -18.19
CA LYS A 66 6.90 -6.47 -18.58
C LYS A 66 6.95 -7.94 -18.10
N ASN A 67 8.14 -8.44 -17.74
CA ASN A 67 8.31 -9.82 -17.28
C ASN A 67 8.03 -10.00 -15.78
N ILE A 68 8.03 -8.93 -14.99
CA ILE A 68 7.68 -9.00 -13.57
C ILE A 68 6.20 -8.71 -13.37
N ARG A 69 5.65 -9.20 -12.26
CA ARG A 69 4.30 -8.84 -11.84
C ARG A 69 4.38 -7.81 -10.72
N VAL A 70 3.67 -6.69 -10.87
CA VAL A 70 3.63 -5.62 -9.88
C VAL A 70 2.19 -5.36 -9.45
N LEU A 71 1.95 -5.35 -8.16
CA LEU A 71 0.65 -5.07 -7.54
C LEU A 71 0.76 -3.93 -6.53
N ASN A 72 -0.12 -2.93 -6.63
CA ASN A 72 -0.37 -1.96 -5.57
C ASN A 72 -1.61 -2.39 -4.80
N TYR A 73 -1.46 -3.03 -3.64
CA TYR A 73 -2.57 -3.55 -2.86
C TYR A 73 -2.93 -2.62 -1.70
N SER A 74 -4.14 -2.07 -1.69
CA SER A 74 -4.68 -1.26 -0.59
C SER A 74 -5.43 -2.21 0.37
N PRO A 75 -4.97 -2.35 1.63
CA PRO A 75 -5.48 -3.38 2.52
C PRO A 75 -6.82 -3.05 3.19
N GLY A 76 -7.41 -1.88 2.92
CA GLY A 76 -8.53 -1.34 3.70
C GLY A 76 -8.09 -0.82 5.09
N PRO A 77 -9.03 -0.39 5.93
CA PRO A 77 -8.75 0.02 7.30
C PRO A 77 -8.50 -1.22 8.18
N VAL A 78 -7.27 -1.39 8.68
CA VAL A 78 -6.87 -2.61 9.40
C VAL A 78 -6.65 -2.31 10.88
N GLU A 79 -7.20 -3.14 11.76
CA GLU A 79 -7.00 -3.09 13.20
C GLU A 79 -5.54 -3.42 13.54
N THR A 80 -4.73 -2.37 13.65
CA THR A 80 -3.30 -2.42 13.97
C THR A 80 -2.92 -1.26 14.87
N SER A 81 -1.73 -1.30 15.45
CA SER A 81 -1.16 -0.20 16.25
C SER A 81 -1.05 1.12 15.49
N MET A 82 -1.12 1.11 14.15
CA MET A 82 -1.17 2.35 13.36
C MET A 82 -2.43 3.16 13.66
N ILE A 83 -3.58 2.52 13.88
CA ILE A 83 -4.83 3.22 14.21
C ILE A 83 -4.69 3.92 15.57
N ASP A 84 -4.14 3.21 16.56
CA ASP A 84 -3.88 3.77 17.90
C ASP A 84 -2.95 4.99 17.83
N TYR A 85 -1.87 4.87 17.06
CA TYR A 85 -0.92 5.95 16.85
C TYR A 85 -1.57 7.17 16.18
N ILE A 86 -2.39 6.96 15.15
CA ILE A 86 -3.06 8.07 14.45
C ILE A 86 -4.02 8.80 15.40
N ILE A 87 -4.77 8.07 16.24
CA ILE A 87 -5.69 8.68 17.21
C ILE A 87 -4.92 9.46 18.28
N ALA A 88 -3.79 8.92 18.76
CA ALA A 88 -2.96 9.56 19.79
C ALA A 88 -2.25 10.83 19.26
N GLU A 89 -1.77 10.79 18.02
CA GLU A 89 -0.95 11.84 17.40
C GLU A 89 -1.73 12.67 16.37
N ALA A 90 -3.06 12.68 16.45
CA ALA A 90 -3.90 13.38 15.49
C ALA A 90 -3.60 14.89 15.49
N VAL A 91 -3.28 15.43 14.31
CA VAL A 91 -2.93 16.86 14.16
C VAL A 91 -4.15 17.79 14.19
N ASN A 92 -5.36 17.23 14.16
CA ASN A 92 -6.63 17.95 14.33
C ASN A 92 -7.74 16.98 14.79
N GLU A 93 -8.80 17.53 15.38
CA GLU A 93 -9.93 16.74 15.91
C GLU A 93 -10.68 15.98 14.80
N ASN A 94 -10.87 16.57 13.61
CA ASN A 94 -11.58 15.88 12.51
C ASN A 94 -10.87 14.56 12.12
N LEU A 95 -9.54 14.56 12.06
CA LEU A 95 -8.76 13.35 11.80
C LEU A 95 -8.94 12.33 12.93
N LYS A 96 -8.87 12.80 14.18
CA LYS A 96 -9.07 11.95 15.35
C LYS A 96 -10.45 11.29 15.34
N ASP A 97 -11.49 12.08 15.12
CA ASP A 97 -12.89 11.63 15.10
C ASP A 97 -13.13 10.57 14.03
N VAL A 98 -12.57 10.73 12.83
CA VAL A 98 -12.66 9.73 11.75
C VAL A 98 -12.05 8.39 12.18
N PHE A 99 -10.88 8.38 12.82
CA PHE A 99 -10.24 7.12 13.22
C PHE A 99 -10.86 6.51 14.49
N VAL A 100 -11.41 7.35 15.38
CA VAL A 100 -12.22 6.89 16.52
C VAL A 100 -13.52 6.26 16.04
N SER A 101 -14.20 6.84 15.04
CA SER A 101 -15.42 6.26 14.48
C SER A 101 -15.15 4.89 13.87
N PHE A 102 -14.02 4.72 13.17
CA PHE A 102 -13.66 3.42 12.62
C PHE A 102 -13.59 2.31 13.67
N LYS A 103 -13.03 2.61 14.85
CA LYS A 103 -13.00 1.68 15.99
C LYS A 103 -14.39 1.41 16.55
N ASN A 104 -15.17 2.46 16.80
CA ASN A 104 -16.47 2.34 17.47
C ASN A 104 -17.52 1.63 16.61
N GLU A 105 -17.46 1.81 15.29
CA GLU A 105 -18.40 1.23 14.33
C GLU A 105 -18.04 -0.22 13.94
N GLY A 106 -16.91 -0.76 14.41
CA GLY A 106 -16.45 -2.09 14.04
C GLY A 106 -16.06 -2.22 12.56
N SER A 107 -15.72 -1.11 11.92
CA SER A 107 -15.38 -1.04 10.49
C SER A 107 -13.95 -1.50 10.16
N LEU A 108 -13.13 -1.78 11.19
CA LEU A 108 -11.76 -2.23 11.04
C LEU A 108 -11.68 -3.72 10.68
N LEU A 109 -10.84 -4.03 9.69
CA LEU A 109 -10.54 -5.39 9.28
C LEU A 109 -9.48 -6.01 10.20
N LYS A 110 -9.63 -7.30 10.51
CA LYS A 110 -8.53 -8.08 11.09
C LYS A 110 -7.41 -8.26 10.05
N PRO A 111 -6.12 -8.23 10.45
CA PRO A 111 -4.99 -8.39 9.53
C PRO A 111 -5.08 -9.65 8.65
N GLU A 112 -5.55 -10.76 9.20
CA GLU A 112 -5.64 -12.04 8.49
C GLU A 112 -6.68 -11.99 7.36
N ILE A 113 -7.72 -11.16 7.49
CA ILE A 113 -8.78 -11.03 6.49
C ILE A 113 -8.24 -10.34 5.25
N THR A 114 -7.55 -9.21 5.42
CA THR A 114 -6.97 -8.48 4.28
C THR A 114 -5.77 -9.23 3.67
N ALA A 115 -4.96 -9.92 4.48
CA ALA A 115 -3.89 -10.78 3.98
C ALA A 115 -4.42 -11.91 3.09
N LYS A 116 -5.52 -12.57 3.50
CA LYS A 116 -6.18 -13.60 2.68
C LYS A 116 -6.71 -13.05 1.36
N LYS A 117 -7.28 -11.85 1.34
CA LYS A 117 -7.72 -11.19 0.09
C LYS A 117 -6.53 -10.90 -0.82
N CYS A 118 -5.44 -10.34 -0.29
CA CYS A 118 -4.21 -10.09 -1.06
C CYS A 118 -3.68 -11.37 -1.72
N ILE A 119 -3.57 -12.47 -0.97
CA ILE A 119 -3.13 -13.76 -1.50
C ILE A 119 -4.07 -14.27 -2.61
N LYS A 120 -5.39 -14.14 -2.44
CA LYS A 120 -6.35 -14.51 -3.50
C LYS A 120 -6.15 -13.68 -4.78
N VAL A 121 -5.92 -12.37 -4.66
CA VAL A 121 -5.60 -11.51 -5.81
C VAL A 121 -4.34 -11.99 -6.51
N LEU A 122 -3.27 -12.26 -5.75
CA LEU A 122 -1.99 -12.75 -6.28
C LEU A 122 -2.12 -14.09 -7.01
N LEU A 123 -2.84 -15.05 -6.43
CA LEU A 123 -3.08 -16.37 -7.01
C LEU A 123 -3.98 -16.31 -8.25
N SER A 124 -4.93 -15.37 -8.30
CA SER A 124 -5.80 -15.23 -9.48
C SER A 124 -5.04 -14.79 -10.72
N GLY A 125 -3.99 -13.96 -10.56
CA GLY A 125 -3.26 -13.36 -11.68
C GLY A 125 -4.05 -12.34 -12.50
N LYS A 126 -5.30 -12.01 -12.11
CA LYS A 126 -6.21 -11.17 -12.89
C LYS A 126 -6.12 -9.68 -12.53
N PHE A 127 -4.92 -9.11 -12.53
CA PHE A 127 -4.72 -7.67 -12.33
C PHE A 127 -3.76 -7.12 -13.38
N GLY A 128 -4.00 -5.87 -13.81
CA GLY A 128 -3.13 -5.19 -14.77
C GLY A 128 -1.75 -4.85 -14.18
N PRO A 129 -0.75 -4.58 -15.03
CA PRO A 129 0.58 -4.18 -14.57
C PRO A 129 0.51 -2.95 -13.66
N GLY A 130 0.97 -3.08 -12.41
CA GLY A 130 0.98 -1.96 -11.45
C GLY A 130 -0.41 -1.52 -10.98
N ALA A 131 -1.45 -2.34 -11.19
CA ALA A 131 -2.82 -2.01 -10.80
C ALA A 131 -2.92 -1.69 -9.30
N HIS A 132 -3.75 -0.69 -8.98
CA HIS A 132 -4.27 -0.48 -7.64
C HIS A 132 -5.45 -1.43 -7.43
N VAL A 133 -5.36 -2.29 -6.43
CA VAL A 133 -6.46 -3.16 -6.01
C VAL A 133 -6.72 -2.91 -4.53
N ASP A 134 -7.92 -2.45 -4.22
CA ASP A 134 -8.38 -2.27 -2.85
C ASP A 134 -9.01 -3.55 -2.31
N PHE A 135 -9.03 -3.69 -0.99
CA PHE A 135 -9.69 -4.79 -0.31
C PHE A 135 -11.18 -4.90 -0.71
N PHE A 136 -11.84 -3.75 -0.91
CA PHE A 136 -13.27 -3.65 -1.23
C PHE A 136 -13.61 -3.76 -2.72
N ASP A 137 -12.62 -3.93 -3.60
CA ASP A 137 -12.83 -4.22 -5.03
C ASP A 137 -13.36 -5.64 -5.31
#